data_AF-A0A3B1IE80-F1
#
_entry.id   AF-A0A3B1IE80-F1
#
_cell.length_a   1.000
_cell.length_b   1.000
_cell.length_c   1.000
_cell.angle_alpha   90.00
_cell.angle_beta   90.00
_cell.angle_gamma   90.00
#
_symmetry.space_group_name_H-M   'P 1'
#
loop_
_entity.id
_entity.type
_entity.pdbx_description
1 polymer ?
#
loop_
_entity_poly.entity_id
_entity_poly.type
_entity_poly.pdbx_seq_one_letter_code
_entity_poly.pdbx_strand_id
1 'polypeptide(L)'
;MEIKPNNSFPSIVDLDDYLIKHNSNLVWLLVATILSCGWIIYLTYYNSRNIGLVLTLIINRLYKNGYIHIGSFSFSVLSGKVMFRDVYYINEDMSIRIQDGFLIFRWWKMYNPKQKQHDPKAETRLYVTVNGFEFHVYNRTDLYTRLQETFGLEPTLIPPRQDEDKARDEQNKTLDSVHIKAESQDPSSSWRSLIPVIKVNISTGRVAFGNHHLPQTLCMNFDDAFLTYATKPPSSHLDQFMHIVKGSLENVRVMLVPSPRYLGLQNDEPPRLMGEGFVVMQSNDVDIYYYQDEPGLFVFGSESFIYFFVQFLACYKSTHT
;
A
#
# COMPACT_ATOMS: atom_id res chain seq x y z
N MET A 1 8.54 52.76 65.23
CA MET A 1 8.60 52.86 63.76
C MET A 1 9.94 52.28 63.37
N GLU A 2 10.06 51.13 62.72
CA GLU A 2 9.40 50.72 61.48
C GLU A 2 8.87 49.27 61.53
N ILE A 3 7.74 49.05 60.87
CA ILE A 3 7.14 47.73 60.66
C ILE A 3 7.66 47.22 59.31
N LYS A 4 8.51 46.18 59.31
CA LYS A 4 8.87 45.47 58.07
C LYS A 4 7.67 44.61 57.62
N PRO A 5 7.16 44.78 56.39
CA PRO A 5 6.08 43.94 55.88
C PRO A 5 6.62 42.53 55.57
N ASN A 6 6.04 41.51 56.20
CA ASN A 6 6.23 40.11 55.84
C ASN A 6 5.53 39.85 54.49
N ASN A 7 6.24 40.09 53.39
CA ASN A 7 5.82 39.59 52.09
C ASN A 7 6.17 38.11 52.01
N SER A 8 5.15 37.26 52.06
CA SER A 8 5.20 35.81 51.94
C SER A 8 5.44 35.31 50.50
N PHE A 9 6.23 36.05 49.73
CA PHE A 9 6.68 35.67 48.39
C PHE A 9 8.19 35.89 48.35
N PRO A 10 9.00 34.85 48.09
CA PRO A 10 10.44 35.01 47.96
C PRO A 10 10.72 35.99 46.83
N SER A 11 11.52 37.01 47.10
CA SER A 11 11.97 37.95 46.07
C SER A 11 12.92 37.22 45.10
N ILE A 12 13.04 37.69 43.86
CA ILE A 12 13.98 37.12 42.87
C ILE A 12 15.41 37.02 43.45
N VAL A 13 15.77 37.96 44.33
CA VAL A 13 17.06 38.00 45.02
C VAL A 13 17.19 36.89 46.08
N ASP A 14 16.12 36.57 46.82
CA ASP A 14 16.11 35.45 47.77
C ASP A 14 16.13 34.10 47.04
N LEU A 15 15.54 34.04 45.84
CA LEU A 15 15.59 32.87 44.97
C LEU A 15 17.02 32.67 44.44
N ASP A 16 17.68 33.74 43.98
CA ASP A 16 19.07 33.71 43.53
C ASP A 16 20.02 33.28 44.65
N ASP A 17 19.88 33.82 45.87
CA ASP A 17 20.70 33.41 47.02
C ASP A 17 20.47 31.95 47.44
N TYR A 18 19.23 31.45 47.34
CA TYR A 18 18.90 30.04 47.60
C TYR A 18 19.47 29.12 46.50
N LEU A 19 19.44 29.56 45.23
CA LEU A 19 19.99 28.85 44.08
C LEU A 19 21.52 28.80 44.10
N ILE A 20 22.19 29.88 44.51
CA ILE A 20 23.65 29.94 44.69
C ILE A 20 24.11 29.01 45.83
N LYS A 21 23.31 28.92 46.92
CA LYS A 21 23.63 28.12 48.11
C LYS A 21 23.43 26.62 47.93
N HIS A 22 22.52 26.19 47.05
CA HIS A 22 22.18 24.77 46.84
C HIS A 22 22.78 24.10 45.59
N ASN A 23 23.77 24.74 44.96
CA ASN A 23 24.75 24.15 44.05
C ASN A 23 24.22 23.84 42.63
N SER A 24 25.00 24.21 41.62
CA SER A 24 24.69 24.13 40.18
C SER A 24 24.13 22.79 39.70
N ASN A 25 24.43 21.69 40.41
CA ASN A 25 23.93 20.35 40.11
C ASN A 25 22.40 20.21 40.11
N LEU A 26 21.67 20.90 41.00
CA LEU A 26 20.20 20.81 41.03
C LEU A 26 19.59 21.52 39.83
N VAL A 27 20.12 22.70 39.47
CA VAL A 27 19.70 23.46 38.30
C VAL A 27 19.98 22.67 37.01
N TRP A 28 21.17 22.07 36.88
CA TRP A 28 21.50 21.18 35.76
C TRP A 28 20.58 19.95 35.69
N LEU A 29 20.19 19.38 36.83
CA LEU A 29 19.25 18.26 36.88
C LEU A 29 17.85 18.67 36.41
N LEU A 30 17.35 19.84 36.84
CA LEU A 30 16.08 20.37 36.35
C LEU A 30 16.11 20.64 34.85
N VAL A 31 17.18 21.27 34.35
CA VAL A 31 17.38 21.50 32.91
C VAL A 31 17.43 20.19 32.15
N ALA A 32 18.18 19.20 32.63
CA ALA A 32 18.24 17.86 32.02
C ALA A 32 16.88 17.14 32.04
N THR A 33 16.07 17.36 33.07
CA THR A 33 14.72 16.77 33.19
C THR A 33 13.74 17.43 32.21
N ILE A 34 13.78 18.76 32.07
CA ILE A 34 12.94 19.47 31.09
C ILE A 34 13.34 19.08 29.67
N LEU A 35 14.65 18.99 29.39
CA LEU A 35 15.16 18.55 28.09
C LEU A 35 14.81 17.09 27.79
N SER A 36 14.86 16.20 28.78
CA SER A 36 14.47 14.79 28.58
C SER A 36 12.97 14.65 28.36
N CYS A 37 12.13 15.40 29.09
CA CYS A 37 10.69 15.49 28.82
C CYS A 37 10.41 16.02 27.41
N GLY A 38 11.07 17.12 27.00
CA GLY A 38 10.94 17.68 25.66
C GLY A 38 11.38 16.70 24.56
N TRP A 39 12.46 15.96 24.81
CA TRP A 39 12.95 14.92 23.91
C TRP A 39 11.98 13.75 23.76
N ILE A 40 11.37 13.29 24.85
CA ILE A 40 10.36 12.23 24.81
C ILE A 40 9.14 12.69 24.01
N ILE A 41 8.65 13.91 24.26
CA ILE A 41 7.52 14.50 23.49
C ILE A 41 7.88 14.57 22.00
N TYR A 42 9.09 15.00 21.67
CA TYR A 42 9.59 15.04 20.30
C TYR A 42 9.61 13.64 19.65
N LEU A 43 10.17 12.64 20.34
CA LEU A 43 10.23 11.27 19.84
C LEU A 43 8.84 10.65 19.66
N THR A 44 7.90 10.92 20.56
CA THR A 44 6.55 10.35 20.52
C THR A 44 5.70 10.96 19.40
N TYR A 45 5.73 12.28 19.21
CA TYR A 45 4.80 12.96 18.29
C TYR A 45 5.41 13.40 16.97
N TYR A 46 6.64 13.91 16.96
CA TYR A 46 7.21 14.60 15.80
C TYR A 46 8.12 13.71 14.94
N ASN A 47 8.79 12.73 15.55
CA ASN A 47 9.69 11.83 14.83
C ASN A 47 9.00 11.14 13.64
N SER A 48 7.78 10.64 13.83
CA SER A 48 7.03 9.95 12.76
C SER A 48 6.65 10.87 11.59
N ARG A 49 6.39 12.16 11.84
CA ARG A 49 6.11 13.15 10.78
C ARG A 49 7.39 13.53 10.03
N ASN A 50 8.50 13.68 10.74
CA ASN A 50 9.80 13.97 10.14
C ASN A 50 10.28 12.82 9.25
N ILE A 51 10.13 11.58 9.70
CA ILE A 51 10.43 10.41 8.87
C ILE A 51 9.53 10.37 7.62
N GLY A 52 8.23 10.68 7.76
CA GLY A 52 7.31 10.77 6.62
C GLY A 52 7.74 11.78 5.56
N LEU A 53 8.18 12.98 5.98
CA LEU A 53 8.68 14.02 5.08
C LEU A 53 9.98 13.58 4.38
N VAL A 54 10.94 13.06 5.14
CA VAL A 54 12.21 12.55 4.59
C VAL A 54 11.96 11.45 3.56
N LEU A 55 11.06 10.51 3.88
CA LEU A 55 10.70 9.41 2.98
C LEU A 55 10.03 9.92 1.71
N THR A 56 9.10 10.87 1.83
CA THR A 56 8.45 11.53 0.68
C THR A 56 9.48 12.18 -0.24
N LEU A 57 10.45 12.89 0.32
CA LEU A 57 11.50 13.56 -0.46
C LEU A 57 12.44 12.56 -1.16
N ILE A 58 12.80 11.47 -0.49
CA ILE A 58 13.63 10.41 -1.07
C ILE A 58 12.88 9.72 -2.22
N ILE A 59 11.61 9.37 -2.01
CA ILE A 59 10.81 8.66 -3.01
C ILE A 59 10.58 9.53 -4.24
N ASN A 60 10.17 10.79 -4.08
CA ASN A 60 9.97 11.70 -5.21
C ASN A 60 11.27 12.02 -5.96
N ARG A 61 12.41 11.88 -5.29
CA ARG A 61 13.72 12.01 -5.95
C ARG A 61 14.08 10.78 -6.79
N LEU A 62 13.66 9.58 -6.35
CA LEU A 62 13.93 8.32 -7.04
C LEU A 62 12.93 8.05 -8.17
N TYR A 63 11.65 8.27 -7.90
CA TYR A 63 10.55 8.07 -8.84
C TYR A 63 10.10 9.41 -9.41
N LYS A 64 10.57 9.73 -10.62
CA LYS A 64 10.16 10.96 -11.34
C LYS A 64 8.79 10.84 -12.02
N ASN A 65 8.27 9.62 -12.14
CA ASN A 65 7.05 9.30 -12.92
C ASN A 65 5.77 9.34 -12.09
N GLY A 66 5.75 10.12 -11.00
CA GLY A 66 4.60 10.21 -10.12
C GLY A 66 4.86 11.07 -8.90
N TYR A 67 3.78 11.59 -8.31
CA TYR A 67 3.86 12.31 -7.04
C TYR A 67 3.42 11.39 -5.92
N ILE A 68 4.37 11.02 -5.05
CA ILE A 68 4.10 10.26 -3.84
C ILE A 68 4.17 11.22 -2.66
N HIS A 69 3.20 11.12 -1.76
CA HIS A 69 3.23 11.82 -0.48
C HIS A 69 2.90 10.85 0.63
N ILE A 70 3.68 10.91 1.71
CA ILE A 70 3.51 10.12 2.91
C ILE A 70 3.43 11.08 4.08
N GLY A 71 2.25 11.22 4.66
CA GLY A 71 2.03 12.15 5.76
C GLY A 71 2.83 11.76 7.00
N SER A 72 2.72 10.52 7.48
CA SER A 72 3.50 10.07 8.64
C SER A 72 3.90 8.61 8.51
N PHE A 73 5.10 8.29 9.01
CA PHE A 73 5.64 6.95 8.98
C PHE A 73 6.31 6.65 10.31
N SER A 74 5.94 5.53 10.94
CA SER A 74 6.48 5.10 12.22
C SER A 74 6.94 3.66 12.13
N PHE A 75 8.16 3.40 12.57
CA PHE A 75 8.75 2.07 12.60
C PHE A 75 9.08 1.64 14.03
N SER A 76 8.52 0.50 14.46
CA SER A 76 8.79 -0.09 15.76
C SER A 76 9.57 -1.39 15.57
N VAL A 77 10.90 -1.32 15.66
CA VAL A 77 11.84 -2.44 15.43
C VAL A 77 11.48 -3.66 16.31
N LEU A 78 11.22 -3.42 17.60
CA LEU A 78 10.98 -4.49 18.58
C LEU A 78 9.76 -5.36 18.22
N SER A 79 8.70 -4.73 17.69
CA SER A 79 7.48 -5.42 17.26
C SER A 79 7.44 -5.66 15.75
N GLY A 80 8.45 -5.23 14.98
CA GLY A 80 8.43 -5.21 13.51
C GLY A 80 7.17 -4.55 12.94
N LYS A 81 6.58 -3.61 13.67
CA LYS A 81 5.35 -2.91 13.29
C LYS A 81 5.71 -1.63 12.57
N VAL A 82 5.23 -1.50 11.35
CA VAL A 82 5.36 -0.31 10.51
C VAL A 82 3.97 0.31 10.42
N MET A 83 3.83 1.59 10.74
CA MET A 83 2.58 2.33 10.59
C MET A 83 2.80 3.46 9.60
N PHE A 84 1.83 3.65 8.71
CA PHE A 84 1.81 4.75 7.76
C PHE A 84 0.45 5.42 7.79
N ARG A 85 0.43 6.72 7.53
CA ARG A 85 -0.80 7.51 7.42
C ARG A 85 -0.67 8.52 6.30
N ASP A 86 -1.82 8.83 5.70
CA ASP A 86 -1.99 9.83 4.67
C ASP A 86 -1.01 9.59 3.52
N VAL A 87 -1.14 8.41 2.92
CA VAL A 87 -0.33 7.99 1.78
C VAL A 87 -1.17 8.21 0.53
N TYR A 88 -0.68 9.05 -0.38
CA TYR A 88 -1.28 9.16 -1.70
C TYR A 88 -0.21 9.13 -2.79
N TYR A 89 -0.54 8.42 -3.85
CA TYR A 89 0.22 8.31 -5.06
C TYR A 89 -0.64 8.85 -6.19
N ILE A 90 -0.13 9.83 -6.93
CA ILE A 90 -0.85 10.43 -8.05
C ILE A 90 0.05 10.35 -9.27
N ASN A 91 -0.44 9.64 -10.27
CA ASN A 91 0.08 9.59 -11.62
C ASN A 91 -0.92 10.22 -12.58
N GLU A 92 -0.47 10.35 -13.83
CA GLU A 92 -1.30 10.80 -14.96
C GLU A 92 -2.48 9.84 -15.20
N ASP A 93 -2.26 8.53 -15.08
CA ASP A 93 -3.25 7.49 -15.38
C ASP A 93 -4.10 7.06 -14.19
N MET A 94 -3.54 7.11 -12.97
CA MET A 94 -4.17 6.57 -11.78
C MET A 94 -3.78 7.33 -10.52
N SER A 95 -4.65 7.30 -9.52
CA SER A 95 -4.30 7.72 -8.17
C SER A 95 -4.69 6.66 -7.14
N ILE A 96 -3.79 6.45 -6.19
CA ILE A 96 -3.98 5.57 -5.04
C ILE A 96 -3.98 6.46 -3.80
N ARG A 97 -4.95 6.31 -2.91
CA ARG A 97 -4.98 6.99 -1.62
C ARG A 97 -5.26 5.99 -0.52
N ILE A 98 -4.60 6.18 0.61
CA ILE A 98 -4.72 5.35 1.78
C ILE A 98 -4.70 6.27 3.00
N GLN A 99 -5.76 6.22 3.81
CA GLN A 99 -5.90 7.07 4.98
C GLN A 99 -4.91 6.68 6.08
N ASP A 100 -4.91 5.42 6.47
CA ASP A 100 -3.98 4.88 7.43
C ASP A 100 -3.84 3.36 7.30
N GLY A 101 -2.75 2.83 7.83
CA GLY A 101 -2.52 1.41 7.83
C GLY A 101 -1.30 1.03 8.63
N PHE A 102 -1.19 -0.26 8.88
CA PHE A 102 -0.02 -0.82 9.51
C PHE A 102 0.32 -2.19 8.95
N LEU A 103 1.61 -2.48 8.95
CA LEU A 103 2.20 -3.73 8.54
C LEU A 103 2.97 -4.29 9.73
N ILE A 104 2.65 -5.51 10.14
CA ILE A 104 3.37 -6.23 11.19
C ILE A 104 4.18 -7.33 10.51
N PHE A 105 5.50 -7.22 10.63
CA PHE A 105 6.42 -8.26 10.22
C PHE A 105 7.08 -8.90 11.45
N ARG A 106 6.71 -10.14 11.74
CA ARG A 106 7.20 -10.90 12.91
C ARG A 106 8.56 -11.55 12.61
N TRP A 107 9.61 -10.74 12.55
CA TRP A 107 10.97 -11.17 12.17
C TRP A 107 11.65 -12.05 13.24
N TRP A 108 11.34 -11.86 14.52
CA TRP A 108 11.90 -12.65 15.64
C TRP A 108 11.38 -14.10 15.67
N LYS A 109 10.37 -14.43 14.88
CA LYS A 109 9.79 -15.77 14.87
C LYS A 109 10.69 -16.70 14.05
N MET A 110 11.31 -17.66 14.72
CA MET A 110 12.21 -18.62 14.10
C MET A 110 11.51 -19.42 12.98
N TYR A 111 12.24 -19.70 11.90
CA TYR A 111 11.78 -20.55 10.79
C TYR A 111 11.50 -21.95 11.28
N ASN A 112 10.23 -22.36 11.17
CA ASN A 112 9.81 -23.72 11.47
C ASN A 112 9.60 -24.48 10.15
N PRO A 113 10.55 -25.32 9.72
CA PRO A 113 10.43 -26.08 8.47
C PRO A 113 9.31 -27.13 8.50
N LYS A 114 8.77 -27.45 9.68
CA LYS A 114 7.66 -28.40 9.85
C LYS A 114 6.28 -27.75 9.77
N GLN A 115 6.22 -26.42 9.74
CA GLN A 115 4.95 -25.72 9.55
C GLN A 115 4.56 -25.95 8.09
N LYS A 116 3.45 -26.67 7.86
CA LYS A 116 2.93 -26.94 6.52
C LYS A 116 2.76 -25.60 5.83
N GLN A 117 3.64 -25.28 4.87
CA GLN A 117 3.63 -24.02 4.11
C GLN A 117 2.30 -23.79 3.38
N HIS A 118 1.46 -24.82 3.30
CA HIS A 118 0.26 -24.91 2.47
C HIS A 118 -1.06 -24.76 3.24
N ASP A 119 -1.02 -24.57 4.56
CA ASP A 119 -2.23 -24.38 5.35
C ASP A 119 -2.64 -22.88 5.36
N PRO A 120 -3.80 -22.49 4.80
CA PRO A 120 -4.29 -21.11 4.87
C PRO A 120 -4.66 -20.67 6.30
N LYS A 121 -4.75 -21.64 7.22
CA LYS A 121 -4.94 -21.41 8.66
C LYS A 121 -3.61 -21.24 9.41
N ALA A 122 -2.46 -21.38 8.75
CA ALA A 122 -1.16 -21.24 9.39
C ALA A 122 -0.94 -19.83 9.95
N GLU A 123 -0.15 -19.76 11.03
CA GLU A 123 0.21 -18.51 11.67
C GLU A 123 1.01 -17.61 10.73
N THR A 124 0.51 -16.41 10.48
CA THR A 124 1.14 -15.47 9.55
C THR A 124 2.30 -14.72 10.18
N ARG A 125 3.30 -14.45 9.33
CA ARG A 125 4.46 -13.62 9.67
C ARG A 125 4.32 -12.20 9.18
N LEU A 126 3.60 -12.03 8.07
CA LEU A 126 3.24 -10.75 7.50
C LEU A 126 1.73 -10.55 7.66
N TYR A 127 1.37 -9.49 8.37
CA TYR A 127 0.00 -9.04 8.51
C TYR A 127 -0.08 -7.58 8.08
N VAL A 128 -0.95 -7.29 7.13
CA VAL A 128 -1.14 -5.95 6.59
C VAL A 128 -2.56 -5.53 6.86
N THR A 129 -2.75 -4.33 7.42
CA THR A 129 -4.05 -3.71 7.58
C THR A 129 -4.02 -2.34 6.91
N VAL A 130 -4.98 -2.11 6.04
CA VAL A 130 -5.13 -0.86 5.28
C VAL A 130 -6.52 -0.33 5.51
N ASN A 131 -6.64 0.97 5.75
CA ASN A 131 -7.89 1.66 5.94
C ASN A 131 -8.05 2.80 4.94
N GLY A 132 -9.28 3.00 4.46
CA GLY A 132 -9.63 4.00 3.47
C GLY A 132 -8.83 3.85 2.18
N PHE A 133 -8.77 2.63 1.63
CA PHE A 133 -8.10 2.35 0.36
C PHE A 133 -8.93 2.90 -0.80
N GLU A 134 -8.44 3.92 -1.49
CA GLU A 134 -9.07 4.46 -2.69
C GLU A 134 -8.16 4.25 -3.90
N PHE A 135 -8.67 3.54 -4.90
CA PHE A 135 -8.00 3.33 -6.17
C PHE A 135 -8.83 3.96 -7.29
N HIS A 136 -8.34 5.03 -7.91
CA HIS A 136 -9.02 5.69 -9.01
C HIS A 136 -8.17 5.60 -10.28
N VAL A 137 -8.72 4.97 -11.31
CA VAL A 137 -8.15 4.93 -12.66
C VAL A 137 -8.85 5.96 -13.54
N TYR A 138 -8.08 6.90 -14.08
CA TYR A 138 -8.56 7.98 -14.94
C TYR A 138 -8.40 7.62 -16.42
N ASN A 139 -7.18 7.23 -16.81
CA ASN A 139 -6.79 6.99 -18.19
C ASN A 139 -5.85 5.77 -18.31
N ARG A 140 -5.69 5.27 -19.53
CA ARG A 140 -4.74 4.21 -19.90
C ARG A 140 -3.78 4.77 -20.94
N THR A 141 -3.03 5.80 -20.60
CA THR A 141 -2.22 6.54 -21.58
C THR A 141 -1.20 5.63 -22.25
N ASP A 142 -0.65 4.65 -21.54
CA ASP A 142 0.23 3.61 -22.11
C ASP A 142 -0.35 2.89 -23.34
N LEU A 143 -1.65 2.58 -23.33
CA LEU A 143 -2.31 1.91 -24.46
C LEU A 143 -2.40 2.86 -25.66
N TYR A 144 -2.72 4.13 -25.41
CA TYR A 144 -2.80 5.15 -26.44
C TYR A 144 -1.43 5.44 -27.05
N THR A 145 -0.36 5.50 -26.24
CA THR A 145 1.01 5.64 -26.72
C THR A 145 1.41 4.46 -27.61
N ARG A 146 1.12 3.23 -27.19
CA ARG A 146 1.41 2.04 -28.01
C ARG A 146 0.63 2.03 -29.34
N LEU A 147 -0.63 2.48 -29.32
CA LEU A 147 -1.42 2.65 -30.52
C LEU A 147 -0.78 3.71 -31.44
N GLN A 148 -0.40 4.86 -30.90
CA GLN A 148 0.28 5.92 -31.65
C GLN A 148 1.58 5.43 -32.30
N GLU A 149 2.42 4.69 -31.57
CA GLU A 149 3.63 4.05 -32.10
C GLU A 149 3.31 3.07 -33.23
N THR A 150 2.30 2.22 -33.06
CA THR A 150 1.90 1.22 -34.07
C THR A 150 1.38 1.87 -35.34
N PHE A 151 0.71 3.02 -35.23
CA PHE A 151 0.16 3.78 -36.36
C PHE A 151 1.09 4.87 -36.90
N GLY A 152 2.28 5.06 -36.32
CA GLY A 152 3.26 6.07 -36.74
C GLY A 152 2.82 7.52 -36.53
N LEU A 153 1.97 7.78 -35.53
CA LEU A 153 1.47 9.12 -35.21
C LEU A 153 2.45 9.88 -34.30
N GLU A 154 2.50 11.20 -34.43
CA GLU A 154 3.29 12.04 -33.53
C GLU A 154 2.73 11.98 -32.09
N PRO A 155 3.58 11.75 -31.07
CA PRO A 155 3.14 11.64 -29.68
C PRO A 155 2.58 12.98 -29.19
N THR A 156 1.26 13.08 -29.13
CA THR A 156 0.56 14.33 -28.77
C THR A 156 0.23 14.40 -27.27
N LEU A 157 0.13 13.26 -26.60
CA LEU A 157 -0.42 13.15 -25.23
C LEU A 157 0.66 13.20 -24.14
N ILE A 158 1.83 12.63 -24.39
CA ILE A 158 2.97 12.63 -23.47
C ILE A 158 4.21 12.98 -24.30
N PRO A 159 5.02 13.98 -23.91
CA PRO A 159 6.31 14.19 -24.55
C PRO A 159 7.17 12.92 -24.35
N PRO A 160 7.78 12.36 -25.40
CA PRO A 160 8.60 11.15 -25.28
C PRO A 160 9.71 11.40 -24.26
N ARG A 161 9.62 10.73 -23.10
CA ARG A 161 10.64 10.80 -22.07
C ARG A 161 11.79 9.90 -22.52
N GLN A 162 12.92 10.49 -22.88
CA GLN A 162 14.13 9.79 -23.33
C GLN A 162 14.63 8.68 -22.37
N ASP A 163 14.18 8.69 -21.12
CA ASP A 163 14.50 7.68 -20.11
C ASP A 163 13.58 6.44 -20.19
N GLU A 164 12.34 6.58 -20.66
CA GLU A 164 11.39 5.47 -20.80
C GLU A 164 11.69 4.62 -22.03
N ASP A 165 12.16 5.21 -23.13
CA ASP A 165 12.59 4.48 -24.32
C ASP A 165 13.83 3.62 -24.03
N LYS A 166 14.77 4.13 -23.23
CA LYS A 166 15.93 3.35 -22.76
C LYS A 166 15.52 2.22 -21.82
N ALA A 167 14.57 2.47 -20.92
CA ALA A 167 14.05 1.45 -20.01
C ALA A 167 13.22 0.39 -20.75
N ARG A 168 12.44 0.75 -21.77
CA ARG A 168 11.68 -0.18 -22.64
C ARG A 168 12.61 -0.98 -23.54
N ASP A 169 13.64 -0.36 -24.11
CA ASP A 169 14.65 -1.07 -24.91
C ASP A 169 15.50 -1.99 -24.03
N GLU A 170 15.81 -1.61 -22.79
CA GLU A 170 16.44 -2.50 -21.81
C GLU A 170 15.49 -3.61 -21.34
N GLN A 171 14.20 -3.34 -21.18
CA GLN A 171 13.19 -4.35 -20.81
C GLN A 171 12.94 -5.35 -21.94
N ASN A 172 12.86 -4.89 -23.19
CA ASN A 172 12.75 -5.75 -24.37
C ASN A 172 14.06 -6.52 -24.62
N LYS A 173 15.23 -5.91 -24.45
CA LYS A 173 16.52 -6.61 -24.51
C LYS A 173 16.68 -7.63 -23.39
N THR A 174 16.20 -7.34 -22.17
CA THR A 174 16.24 -8.31 -21.06
C THR A 174 15.22 -9.43 -21.24
N LEU A 175 14.09 -9.20 -21.91
CA LEU A 175 13.16 -10.26 -22.31
C LEU A 175 13.77 -11.18 -23.40
N ASP A 176 14.47 -10.62 -24.38
CA ASP A 176 15.18 -11.40 -25.41
C ASP A 176 16.48 -12.04 -24.90
N SER A 177 17.08 -11.49 -23.83
CA SER A 177 18.32 -11.98 -23.23
C SER A 177 18.14 -12.60 -21.85
N VAL A 178 16.95 -13.12 -21.51
CA VAL A 178 16.83 -14.07 -20.39
C VAL A 178 17.54 -15.34 -20.81
N HIS A 179 18.87 -15.33 -20.72
CA HIS A 179 19.64 -16.53 -20.56
C HIS A 179 19.18 -17.10 -19.22
N ILE A 180 18.24 -18.01 -19.29
CA ILE A 180 17.69 -18.76 -18.17
C ILE A 180 18.88 -19.49 -17.55
N LYS A 181 19.56 -18.84 -16.61
CA LYS A 181 20.41 -19.53 -15.67
C LYS A 181 19.46 -20.42 -14.91
N ALA A 182 19.48 -21.70 -15.26
CA ALA A 182 19.04 -22.78 -14.41
C ALA A 182 19.92 -22.80 -13.15
N GLU A 183 19.83 -21.76 -12.32
CA GLU A 183 20.08 -21.94 -10.90
C GLU A 183 18.92 -22.78 -10.40
N SER A 184 19.22 -24.04 -10.12
CA SER A 184 18.49 -24.85 -9.17
C SER A 184 18.36 -24.05 -7.88
N GLN A 185 17.36 -23.17 -7.79
CA GLN A 185 17.03 -22.48 -6.56
C GLN A 185 16.50 -23.54 -5.61
N ASP A 186 17.35 -23.93 -4.66
CA ASP A 186 16.92 -24.72 -3.53
C ASP A 186 15.63 -24.11 -2.96
N PRO A 187 14.57 -24.91 -2.75
CA PRO A 187 13.28 -24.43 -2.25
C PRO A 187 13.35 -23.78 -0.85
N SER A 188 14.52 -23.83 -0.21
CA SER A 188 14.83 -23.20 1.08
C SER A 188 15.28 -21.73 0.98
N SER A 189 15.79 -21.27 -0.17
CA SER A 189 16.40 -19.92 -0.34
C SER A 189 15.41 -18.85 -0.81
N SER A 190 14.21 -19.23 -1.23
CA SER A 190 13.21 -18.27 -1.69
C SER A 190 12.61 -17.52 -0.49
N TRP A 191 12.45 -16.19 -0.60
CA TRP A 191 11.75 -15.32 0.37
C TRP A 191 10.37 -15.87 0.81
N ARG A 192 9.80 -16.78 -0.01
CA ARG A 192 8.60 -17.57 0.24
C ARG A 192 8.70 -18.44 1.51
N SER A 193 9.88 -18.97 1.86
CA SER A 193 10.11 -19.69 3.12
C SER A 193 10.01 -18.74 4.32
N LEU A 194 10.40 -17.48 4.14
CA LEU A 194 10.33 -16.47 5.18
C LEU A 194 8.90 -16.02 5.42
N ILE A 195 8.03 -15.97 4.40
CA ILE A 195 6.65 -15.48 4.49
C ILE A 195 5.70 -16.41 3.71
N PRO A 196 5.31 -17.56 4.27
CA PRO A 196 4.49 -18.54 3.54
C PRO A 196 3.05 -18.08 3.34
N VAL A 197 2.51 -17.31 4.29
CA VAL A 197 1.13 -16.81 4.26
C VAL A 197 1.12 -15.33 4.59
N ILE A 198 0.50 -14.55 3.70
CA ILE A 198 0.30 -13.11 3.84
C ILE A 198 -1.20 -12.89 4.06
N LYS A 199 -1.53 -12.24 5.18
CA LYS A 199 -2.90 -11.80 5.45
C LYS A 199 -2.98 -10.30 5.27
N VAL A 200 -3.88 -9.87 4.41
CA VAL A 200 -4.21 -8.47 4.15
C VAL A 200 -5.65 -8.25 4.59
N ASN A 201 -5.86 -7.24 5.43
CA ASN A 201 -7.16 -6.79 5.85
C ASN A 201 -7.36 -5.35 5.35
N ILE A 202 -8.45 -5.09 4.64
CA ILE A 202 -8.82 -3.75 4.18
C ILE A 202 -10.15 -3.41 4.83
N SER A 203 -10.21 -2.36 5.66
CA SER A 203 -11.41 -2.04 6.45
C SER A 203 -12.41 -1.11 5.76
N THR A 204 -11.97 -0.41 4.71
CA THR A 204 -12.85 0.36 3.81
C THR A 204 -12.10 0.52 2.51
N GLY A 205 -12.76 0.21 1.39
CA GLY A 205 -12.17 0.36 0.08
C GLY A 205 -13.11 0.88 -0.98
N ARG A 206 -12.56 1.67 -1.88
CA ARG A 206 -13.26 2.22 -3.04
C ARG A 206 -12.38 2.10 -4.27
N VAL A 207 -12.92 1.50 -5.31
CA VAL A 207 -12.29 1.42 -6.63
C VAL A 207 -13.16 2.20 -7.61
N ALA A 208 -12.61 3.24 -8.22
CA ALA A 208 -13.30 4.08 -9.18
C ALA A 208 -12.64 3.96 -10.56
N PHE A 209 -13.45 3.72 -11.58
CA PHE A 209 -13.07 3.73 -12.99
C PHE A 209 -13.87 4.83 -13.68
N GLY A 210 -13.21 5.90 -14.09
CA GLY A 210 -13.89 6.94 -14.82
C GLY A 210 -13.03 8.17 -15.05
N ASN A 211 -13.38 8.85 -16.13
CA ASN A 211 -12.70 10.04 -16.61
C ASN A 211 -13.64 11.25 -16.46
N HIS A 212 -13.08 12.45 -16.30
CA HIS A 212 -13.83 13.70 -16.30
C HIS A 212 -14.53 13.98 -17.64
N HIS A 213 -14.09 13.33 -18.72
CA HIS A 213 -14.75 13.37 -20.03
C HIS A 213 -15.95 12.44 -20.17
N LEU A 214 -16.17 11.52 -19.22
CA LEU A 214 -17.31 10.60 -19.22
C LEU A 214 -18.39 11.12 -18.25
N PRO A 215 -19.68 11.04 -18.60
CA PRO A 215 -20.77 11.51 -17.73
C PRO A 215 -20.94 10.66 -16.47
N GLN A 216 -20.48 9.40 -16.50
CA GLN A 216 -20.62 8.43 -15.42
C GLN A 216 -19.28 7.74 -15.14
N THR A 217 -19.04 7.47 -13.87
CA THR A 217 -17.88 6.76 -13.31
C THR A 217 -18.38 5.49 -12.65
N LEU A 218 -17.78 4.35 -12.97
CA LEU A 218 -18.05 3.09 -12.30
C LEU A 218 -17.29 3.06 -10.97
N CYS A 219 -18.01 3.05 -9.86
CA CYS A 219 -17.43 2.94 -8.51
C CYS A 219 -17.83 1.61 -7.88
N MET A 220 -16.84 0.87 -7.38
CA MET A 220 -17.02 -0.30 -6.55
C MET A 220 -16.58 0.05 -5.13
N ASN A 221 -17.50 -0.04 -4.18
CA ASN A 221 -17.23 0.17 -2.76
C ASN A 221 -17.32 -1.17 -2.03
N PHE A 222 -16.51 -1.34 -0.99
CA PHE A 222 -16.59 -2.46 -0.06
C PHE A 222 -16.19 -1.96 1.33
N ASP A 223 -16.82 -2.52 2.36
CA ASP A 223 -16.51 -2.15 3.74
C ASP A 223 -15.29 -2.98 4.17
N ASP A 224 -15.47 -4.25 4.53
CA ASP A 224 -14.37 -5.11 4.92
C ASP A 224 -13.92 -6.05 3.79
N ALA A 225 -12.60 -6.26 3.65
CA ALA A 225 -12.02 -7.25 2.76
C ALA A 225 -10.89 -8.01 3.45
N PHE A 226 -11.09 -9.33 3.60
CA PHE A 226 -10.13 -10.25 4.17
C PHE A 226 -9.47 -11.07 3.08
N LEU A 227 -8.23 -10.73 2.75
CA LEU A 227 -7.44 -11.38 1.71
C LEU A 227 -6.33 -12.23 2.35
N THR A 228 -6.31 -13.52 2.04
CA THR A 228 -5.25 -14.44 2.43
C THR A 228 -4.55 -14.95 1.19
N TYR A 229 -3.29 -14.56 1.03
CA TYR A 229 -2.39 -15.10 0.02
C TYR A 229 -1.55 -16.23 0.63
N ALA A 230 -1.50 -17.37 -0.06
CA ALA A 230 -0.70 -18.53 0.32
C ALA A 230 -0.22 -19.28 -0.92
N THR A 231 0.89 -19.99 -0.78
CA THR A 231 1.39 -20.90 -1.83
C THR A 231 1.01 -22.35 -1.54
N LYS A 232 0.58 -23.06 -2.56
CA LYS A 232 0.24 -24.48 -2.51
C LYS A 232 1.13 -25.29 -3.44
N PRO A 233 1.23 -26.61 -3.22
CA PRO A 233 1.84 -27.48 -4.21
C PRO A 233 1.12 -27.32 -5.55
N PRO A 234 1.86 -27.44 -6.66
CA PRO A 234 1.33 -27.25 -8.00
C PRO A 234 0.27 -28.31 -8.32
N SER A 235 -0.71 -27.94 -9.15
CA SER A 235 -1.72 -28.89 -9.63
C SER A 235 -1.14 -29.85 -10.67
N SER A 236 -0.19 -29.38 -11.48
CA SER A 236 0.59 -30.16 -12.44
C SER A 236 1.93 -30.59 -11.85
N HIS A 237 2.43 -31.77 -12.23
CA HIS A 237 3.78 -32.21 -11.82
C HIS A 237 4.90 -31.41 -12.50
N LEU A 238 4.58 -30.64 -13.55
CA LEU A 238 5.54 -29.86 -14.33
C LEU A 238 5.74 -28.44 -13.79
N ASP A 239 4.85 -27.96 -12.92
CA ASP A 239 4.90 -26.62 -12.37
C ASP A 239 5.65 -26.60 -11.03
N GLN A 240 6.17 -25.44 -10.62
CA GLN A 240 6.94 -25.35 -9.38
C GLN A 240 6.01 -25.25 -8.16
N PHE A 241 5.02 -24.36 -8.21
CA PHE A 241 4.01 -24.16 -7.16
C PHE A 241 2.86 -23.30 -7.67
N MET A 242 1.78 -23.28 -6.89
CA MET A 242 0.56 -22.52 -7.18
C MET A 242 0.41 -21.37 -6.19
N HIS A 243 0.17 -20.17 -6.69
CA HIS A 243 -0.31 -19.02 -5.94
C HIS A 243 -1.81 -19.11 -5.72
N ILE A 244 -2.23 -18.88 -4.48
CA ILE A 244 -3.65 -18.81 -4.14
C ILE A 244 -3.92 -17.54 -3.37
N VAL A 245 -4.87 -16.76 -3.85
CA VAL A 245 -5.50 -15.67 -3.09
C VAL A 245 -6.93 -16.08 -2.78
N LYS A 246 -7.25 -16.11 -1.49
CA LYS A 246 -8.63 -16.26 -0.99
C LYS A 246 -9.06 -14.95 -0.37
N GLY A 247 -10.07 -14.32 -0.93
CA GLY A 247 -10.68 -13.10 -0.43
C GLY A 247 -12.10 -13.37 0.02
N SER A 248 -12.53 -12.75 1.11
CA SER A 248 -13.95 -12.54 1.42
C SER A 248 -14.14 -11.04 1.60
N LEU A 249 -15.11 -10.48 0.89
CA LEU A 249 -15.45 -9.07 0.90
C LEU A 249 -16.87 -8.90 1.42
N GLU A 250 -17.06 -7.97 2.34
CA GLU A 250 -18.34 -7.64 2.92
C GLU A 250 -18.92 -6.36 2.30
N ASN A 251 -20.24 -6.35 2.13
CA ASN A 251 -21.04 -5.21 1.65
C ASN A 251 -20.48 -4.59 0.34
N VAL A 252 -20.22 -5.43 -0.66
CA VAL A 252 -19.74 -4.99 -1.97
C VAL A 252 -20.87 -4.32 -2.75
N ARG A 253 -20.68 -3.05 -3.11
CA ARG A 253 -21.64 -2.26 -3.91
C ARG A 253 -20.97 -1.69 -5.15
N VAL A 254 -21.48 -2.04 -6.32
CA VAL A 254 -21.06 -1.49 -7.61
C VAL A 254 -22.09 -0.48 -8.08
N MET A 255 -21.65 0.74 -8.35
CA MET A 255 -22.49 1.88 -8.68
C MET A 255 -21.96 2.61 -9.90
N LEU A 256 -22.88 3.15 -10.71
CA LEU A 256 -22.60 4.18 -11.71
C LEU A 256 -22.91 5.53 -11.08
N VAL A 257 -21.86 6.30 -10.81
CA VAL A 257 -21.92 7.61 -10.14
C VAL A 257 -21.73 8.69 -11.21
N PRO A 258 -22.55 9.75 -11.26
CA PRO A 258 -22.33 10.85 -12.18
C PRO A 258 -20.99 11.53 -11.88
N SER A 259 -20.20 11.81 -12.91
CA SER A 259 -18.89 12.43 -12.70
C SER A 259 -19.05 13.93 -12.38
N PRO A 260 -18.49 14.44 -11.27
CA PRO A 260 -18.73 15.82 -10.83
C PRO A 260 -18.19 16.90 -11.76
N ARG A 261 -17.23 16.56 -12.63
CA ARG A 261 -16.48 17.49 -13.48
C ARG A 261 -16.86 17.42 -14.96
N TYR A 262 -17.91 16.68 -15.30
CA TYR A 262 -18.38 16.58 -16.68
C TYR A 262 -19.21 17.80 -17.07
N LEU A 263 -18.80 18.48 -18.14
CA LEU A 263 -19.42 19.71 -18.65
C LEU A 263 -20.27 19.48 -19.92
N GLY A 264 -20.42 18.22 -20.36
CA GLY A 264 -21.14 17.90 -21.59
C GLY A 264 -22.66 17.92 -21.42
N LEU A 265 -23.37 18.08 -22.55
CA LEU A 265 -24.82 17.98 -22.62
C LEU A 265 -25.25 16.54 -22.30
N GLN A 266 -25.96 16.35 -21.19
CA GLN A 266 -26.54 15.07 -20.81
C GLN A 266 -27.85 14.91 -21.59
N ASN A 267 -27.79 14.20 -22.72
CA ASN A 267 -28.93 14.07 -23.64
C ASN A 267 -30.05 13.15 -23.10
N ASP A 268 -29.70 12.20 -22.24
CA ASP A 268 -30.65 11.29 -21.58
C ASP A 268 -30.74 11.59 -20.09
N GLU A 269 -31.97 11.70 -19.58
CA GLU A 269 -32.22 11.89 -18.15
C GLU A 269 -31.76 10.62 -17.42
N PRO A 270 -30.83 10.72 -16.44
CA PRO A 270 -30.28 9.54 -15.80
C PRO A 270 -31.37 8.78 -15.04
N PRO A 271 -31.31 7.44 -14.98
CA PRO A 271 -32.19 6.65 -14.14
C PRO A 271 -32.13 7.16 -12.69
N ARG A 272 -33.28 7.17 -12.00
CA ARG A 272 -33.41 7.74 -10.65
C ARG A 272 -32.29 7.23 -9.74
N LEU A 273 -31.46 8.14 -9.25
CA LEU A 273 -30.34 7.83 -8.36
C LEU A 273 -30.89 7.55 -6.95
N MET A 274 -30.57 6.40 -6.38
CA MET A 274 -30.83 6.13 -4.96
C MET A 274 -29.58 6.50 -4.15
N GLY A 275 -29.43 7.80 -3.88
CA GLY A 275 -28.27 8.36 -3.17
C GLY A 275 -27.15 8.80 -4.10
N GLU A 276 -25.91 8.33 -3.86
CA GLU A 276 -24.70 8.76 -4.59
C GLU A 276 -24.64 8.33 -6.06
N GLY A 277 -25.42 7.33 -6.47
CA GLY A 277 -25.33 6.77 -7.81
C GLY A 277 -26.43 5.74 -8.11
N PHE A 278 -26.44 5.26 -9.34
CA PHE A 278 -27.26 4.12 -9.75
C PHE A 278 -26.56 2.83 -9.34
N VAL A 279 -27.22 2.00 -8.52
CA VAL A 279 -26.65 0.73 -8.06
C VAL A 279 -26.84 -0.32 -9.15
N VAL A 280 -25.72 -0.85 -9.66
CA VAL A 280 -25.73 -1.92 -10.66
C VAL A 280 -25.79 -3.29 -9.97
N MET A 281 -25.06 -3.42 -8.86
CA MET A 281 -24.92 -4.68 -8.13
C MET A 281 -24.63 -4.40 -6.66
N GLN A 282 -25.21 -5.20 -5.76
CA GLN A 282 -24.96 -5.10 -4.32
C GLN A 282 -25.00 -6.49 -3.68
N SER A 283 -23.86 -6.95 -3.15
CA SER A 283 -23.78 -8.12 -2.25
C SER A 283 -23.61 -7.68 -0.82
N ASN A 284 -24.06 -8.53 0.09
CA ASN A 284 -23.55 -8.51 1.45
C ASN A 284 -22.23 -9.31 1.60
N ASP A 285 -22.05 -10.39 0.85
CA ASP A 285 -20.88 -11.28 0.99
C ASP A 285 -20.39 -11.73 -0.40
N VAL A 286 -19.09 -11.58 -0.66
CA VAL A 286 -18.45 -11.94 -1.93
C VAL A 286 -17.15 -12.68 -1.64
N ASP A 287 -17.09 -13.93 -2.09
CA ASP A 287 -15.86 -14.72 -2.01
C ASP A 287 -15.10 -14.66 -3.33
N ILE A 288 -13.82 -14.29 -3.24
CA ILE A 288 -12.89 -14.23 -4.37
C ILE A 288 -11.87 -15.35 -4.23
N TYR A 289 -11.74 -16.16 -5.27
CA TYR A 289 -10.71 -17.20 -5.36
C TYR A 289 -9.88 -16.98 -6.61
N TYR A 290 -8.60 -16.71 -6.41
CA TYR A 290 -7.63 -16.59 -7.50
C TYR A 290 -6.57 -17.67 -7.39
N TYR A 291 -6.35 -18.37 -8.49
CA TYR A 291 -5.37 -19.44 -8.61
C TYR A 291 -4.47 -19.15 -9.80
N GLN A 292 -3.16 -19.19 -9.58
CA GLN A 292 -2.16 -18.98 -10.62
C GLN A 292 -0.99 -19.93 -10.41
N ASP A 293 -0.71 -20.78 -11.39
CA ASP A 293 0.46 -21.67 -11.36
C ASP A 293 1.71 -20.92 -11.85
N GLU A 294 2.84 -21.09 -11.15
CA GLU A 294 4.15 -20.60 -11.61
C GLU A 294 4.82 -21.71 -12.44
N PRO A 295 5.09 -21.43 -13.73
CA PRO A 295 5.54 -22.46 -14.64
C PRO A 295 6.93 -22.97 -14.28
N GLY A 296 7.10 -24.30 -14.35
CA GLY A 296 8.42 -24.92 -14.34
C GLY A 296 9.08 -24.82 -15.70
N LEU A 297 10.40 -24.67 -15.71
CA LEU A 297 11.20 -24.80 -16.92
C LEU A 297 11.37 -26.28 -17.22
N PHE A 298 10.72 -26.74 -18.29
CA PHE A 298 10.93 -28.08 -18.81
C PHE A 298 11.79 -28.01 -20.07
N VAL A 299 12.95 -28.68 -20.03
CA VAL A 299 13.84 -28.82 -21.18
C VAL A 299 13.57 -30.17 -21.81
N PHE A 300 13.07 -30.18 -23.06
CA PHE A 300 12.95 -31.39 -23.86
C PHE A 300 13.83 -31.24 -25.10
N GLY A 301 15.02 -31.85 -25.10
CA GLY A 301 16.01 -31.63 -26.16
C GLY A 301 16.70 -30.26 -26.03
N SER A 302 16.82 -29.52 -27.14
CA SER A 302 17.44 -28.17 -27.20
C SER A 302 16.45 -27.01 -27.02
N GLU A 303 15.17 -27.29 -26.79
CA GLU A 303 14.12 -26.28 -26.65
C GLU A 303 13.50 -26.33 -25.24
N SER A 304 13.22 -25.16 -24.68
CA SER A 304 12.58 -24.99 -23.38
C SER A 304 11.13 -24.54 -23.59
N PHE A 305 10.17 -25.22 -22.96
CA PHE A 305 8.74 -24.89 -23.07
C PHE A 305 8.21 -24.41 -21.71
N ILE A 306 7.28 -23.44 -21.76
CA ILE A 306 6.60 -22.85 -20.60
C ILE A 306 5.09 -23.00 -20.83
N TYR A 307 4.37 -23.68 -19.93
CA TYR A 307 2.91 -23.80 -19.97
C TYR A 307 2.28 -22.85 -18.94
N PHE A 308 1.28 -22.06 -19.35
CA PHE A 308 0.56 -21.14 -18.46
C PHE A 308 -0.84 -21.65 -18.15
N PHE A 309 -1.18 -21.76 -16.86
CA PHE A 309 -2.54 -21.98 -16.39
C PHE A 309 -2.93 -20.88 -15.39
N VAL A 310 -4.00 -20.12 -15.71
CA VAL A 310 -4.54 -19.05 -14.86
C VAL A 310 -6.03 -19.26 -14.72
N GLN A 311 -6.53 -19.34 -13.47
CA GLN A 311 -7.95 -19.49 -13.19
C GLN A 311 -8.41 -18.43 -12.19
N PHE A 312 -9.34 -17.57 -12.62
CA PHE A 312 -10.01 -16.60 -11.77
C PHE A 312 -11.46 -17.03 -11.56
N LEU A 313 -11.86 -17.25 -10.30
CA LEU A 313 -13.23 -17.60 -9.93
C LEU A 313 -13.74 -16.62 -8.87
N ALA A 314 -14.70 -15.79 -9.25
CA ALA A 314 -15.46 -14.96 -8.31
C ALA A 314 -16.82 -15.63 -8.07
N CYS A 315 -17.13 -15.95 -6.82
CA CYS A 315 -18.44 -16.49 -6.43
C CYS A 315 -19.20 -15.42 -5.66
N TYR A 316 -20.36 -15.03 -6.18
CA TYR A 316 -21.24 -14.06 -5.55
C TYR A 316 -22.57 -14.73 -5.22
N LYS A 317 -23.02 -14.59 -3.98
CA LYS A 317 -24.33 -15.09 -3.56
C LYS A 317 -25.37 -14.01 -3.82
N SER A 318 -26.03 -14.08 -4.98
CA SER A 318 -27.15 -13.17 -5.29
C SER A 318 -28.35 -13.51 -4.41
N THR A 319 -28.50 -12.81 -3.28
CA THR A 319 -29.80 -12.68 -2.64
C THR A 319 -30.62 -11.68 -3.45
N HIS A 320 -31.24 -12.16 -4.53
CA HIS A 320 -32.37 -11.45 -5.11
C HIS A 320 -33.50 -11.44 -4.08
N THR A 321 -33.88 -10.24 -3.62
CA THR A 321 -35.20 -9.97 -3.06
C THR A 321 -35.92 -9.02 -3.99
#